data_AF-A0A2M6YL75-F1
#
_entry.id   AF-A0A2M6YL75-F1
#
_cell.length_a   1.000
_cell.length_b   1.000
_cell.length_c   1.000
_cell.angle_alpha   90.00
_cell.angle_beta   90.00
_cell.angle_gamma   90.00
#
_symmetry.space_group_name_H-M   'P 1'
#
loop_
_entity.id
_entity.type
_entity.pdbx_description
1 polymer ?
#
loop_
_entity_poly.entity_id
_entity_poly.type
_entity_poly.pdbx_seq_one_letter_code
_entity_poly.pdbx_strand_id
1 'polypeptide(L)' 'MISLAFIKEWSHVAPWRQMYQVEQDLIISRALVELFNRPLLAENLAFHGGTTLFMLYLAPVRYSEDLDLVQVRPGPIK' A
#
# COMPACT_ATOMS: atom_id res chain seq x y z
N MET A 1 -12.12 2.96 10.35
CA MET A 1 -12.73 2.07 9.34
C MET A 1 -13.42 2.91 8.29
N ILE A 2 -13.21 2.55 7.03
CA ILE A 2 -13.85 3.19 5.87
C ILE A 2 -15.34 2.81 5.89
N SER A 3 -16.21 3.75 5.51
CA SER A 3 -17.65 3.43 5.41
C SER A 3 -17.90 2.30 4.42
N LEU A 4 -18.79 1.38 4.78
CA LEU A 4 -19.17 0.24 3.94
C LEU A 4 -19.67 0.67 2.55
N ALA A 5 -20.29 1.85 2.43
CA ALA A 5 -20.72 2.39 1.15
C ALA A 5 -19.53 2.62 0.19
N PHE A 6 -18.42 3.16 0.70
CA PHE A 6 -17.21 3.38 -0.11
C PHE A 6 -16.48 2.09 -0.43
N ILE A 7 -16.44 1.14 0.51
CA ILE A 7 -15.84 -0.18 0.28
C ILE A 7 -16.62 -0.92 -0.82
N LYS A 8 -17.95 -0.86 -0.79
CA LYS A 8 -18.81 -1.42 -1.84
C LYS A 8 -18.53 -0.79 -3.20
N GLU A 9 -18.45 0.53 -3.27
CA GLU A 9 -18.16 1.21 -4.53
C GLU A 9 -16.81 0.77 -5.13
N TRP A 10 -15.76 0.73 -4.29
CA TRP A 10 -14.43 0.30 -4.74
C TRP A 10 -14.34 -1.17 -5.10
N SER A 11 -15.18 -2.04 -4.52
CA SER A 11 -15.21 -3.47 -4.85
C SER A 11 -15.57 -3.77 -6.31
N HIS A 12 -16.14 -2.79 -7.04
CA HIS A 12 -16.43 -2.93 -8.47
C HIS A 12 -15.16 -2.91 -9.35
N VAL A 13 -14.07 -2.30 -8.86
CA VAL A 13 -12.81 -2.17 -9.60
C VAL A 13 -11.66 -2.91 -8.92
N ALA A 14 -11.72 -3.06 -7.59
CA ALA A 14 -10.72 -3.80 -6.84
C ALA A 14 -10.78 -5.29 -7.19
N PRO A 15 -9.63 -5.97 -7.32
CA PRO A 15 -9.54 -7.36 -7.74
C PRO A 15 -9.85 -8.35 -6.60
N TRP A 16 -10.27 -7.86 -5.43
CA TRP A 16 -10.41 -8.65 -4.21
C TRP A 16 -11.85 -9.05 -3.96
N ARG A 17 -12.07 -10.34 -3.67
CA ARG A 17 -13.42 -10.89 -3.40
C ARG A 17 -13.96 -10.50 -2.03
N GLN A 18 -13.08 -10.36 -1.03
CA GLN A 18 -13.50 -10.10 0.34
C GLN A 18 -13.46 -8.59 0.64
N MET A 19 -14.53 -8.06 1.23
CA MET A 19 -14.64 -6.61 1.51
C MET A 19 -13.54 -6.08 2.42
N TYR A 20 -13.08 -6.89 3.38
CA TYR A 20 -11.99 -6.48 4.27
C TYR A 20 -10.67 -6.32 3.51
N GLN A 21 -10.45 -7.10 2.44
CA GLN A 21 -9.26 -6.95 1.59
C GLN A 21 -9.32 -5.67 0.77
N VAL A 22 -10.51 -5.30 0.27
CA VAL A 22 -10.74 -4.01 -0.40
C VAL A 22 -10.49 -2.85 0.57
N GLU A 23 -11.03 -2.91 1.79
CA GLU A 23 -10.79 -1.88 2.80
C GLU A 23 -9.30 -1.76 3.13
N GLN A 24 -8.63 -2.88 3.37
CA GLN A 24 -7.22 -2.88 3.74
C GLN A 24 -6.32 -2.39 2.60
N ASP A 25 -6.60 -2.78 1.35
CA ASP A 25 -5.86 -2.29 0.18
C ASP A 25 -5.99 -0.77 0.00
N LEU A 26 -7.19 -0.21 0.26
CA LEU A 26 -7.40 1.24 0.29
C LEU A 26 -6.62 1.93 1.42
N ILE A 27 -6.58 1.34 2.61
CA ILE A 27 -5.83 1.86 3.76
C ILE A 27 -4.33 1.85 3.45
N ILE A 28 -3.80 0.74 2.93
CA ILE A 28 -2.39 0.58 2.56
C ILE A 28 -2.01 1.58 1.47
N SER A 29 -2.84 1.70 0.43
CA SER A 29 -2.63 2.66 -0.66
C SER A 29 -2.56 4.09 -0.13
N ARG A 30 -3.47 4.48 0.77
CA ARG A 30 -3.42 5.81 1.40
C ARG A 30 -2.21 5.98 2.30
N ALA A 31 -1.87 4.96 3.09
CA ALA A 31 -0.71 4.99 3.97
C ALA A 31 0.60 5.18 3.19
N LEU A 32 0.76 4.53 2.05
CA LEU A 32 1.92 4.72 1.15
C LEU A 32 2.02 6.18 0.68
N VAL A 33 0.90 6.77 0.22
CA VAL A 33 0.89 8.19 -0.18
C VAL A 33 1.29 9.09 0.98
N GLU A 34 0.73 8.89 2.18
CA GLU A 34 1.09 9.69 3.37
C GLU A 34 2.53 9.50 3.81
N LEU A 35 3.07 8.28 3.71
CA LEU A 35 4.45 7.96 4.07
C LEU A 35 5.41 8.72 3.15
N PHE A 36 5.20 8.63 1.83
CA PHE A 36 6.07 9.24 0.82
C PHE A 36 5.80 10.74 0.59
N ASN A 37 4.71 11.29 1.13
CA ASN A 37 4.53 12.74 1.22
C ASN A 37 5.42 13.39 2.30
N ARG A 38 6.07 12.61 3.18
CA ARG A 38 7.02 13.12 4.16
C ARG A 38 8.43 13.11 3.56
N PRO A 39 9.09 14.28 3.36
CA PRO A 39 10.40 14.36 2.71
C PRO A 39 11.45 13.44 3.35
N LEU A 40 11.50 13.42 4.69
CA LEU A 40 12.42 12.55 5.43
C LEU A 40 12.25 11.07 5.06
N LEU A 41 11.02 10.58 4.94
CA LEU A 41 10.77 9.17 4.63
C LEU A 41 10.99 8.89 3.15
N ALA A 42 10.54 9.80 2.28
CA ALA A 42 10.72 9.67 0.84
C ALA A 42 12.20 9.64 0.41
N GLU A 43 13.06 10.37 1.11
CA GLU A 43 14.50 10.40 0.81
C GLU A 43 15.28 9.20 1.36
N ASN A 44 14.76 8.53 2.40
CA ASN A 44 15.48 7.52 3.16
C ASN A 44 14.90 6.11 3.05
N LEU A 45 13.65 5.94 2.61
CA LEU A 45 13.00 4.65 2.43
C LEU A 45 12.68 4.38 0.96
N ALA A 46 12.74 3.12 0.57
CA ALA A 46 12.18 2.64 -0.69
C ALA A 46 11.16 1.53 -0.42
N PHE A 47 10.05 1.58 -1.15
CA PHE A 47 9.08 0.48 -1.20
C PHE A 47 9.64 -0.63 -2.08
N HIS A 48 9.71 -1.85 -1.54
CA HIS A 48 10.31 -3.00 -2.23
C HIS A 48 9.43 -4.25 -2.13
N GLY A 49 9.95 -5.37 -2.63
CA GLY A 49 9.28 -6.66 -2.58
C GLY A 49 8.26 -6.86 -3.71
N GLY A 50 7.62 -8.04 -3.70
CA GLY A 50 6.64 -8.42 -4.73
C GLY A 50 5.41 -7.52 -4.73
N THR A 51 4.99 -7.04 -3.55
CA THR A 51 3.85 -6.14 -3.40
C THR A 51 4.03 -4.83 -4.15
N THR A 52 5.26 -4.28 -4.17
CA THR A 52 5.58 -3.07 -4.94
C THR A 52 5.30 -3.23 -6.43
N LEU A 53 5.68 -4.38 -7.01
CA LEU A 53 5.45 -4.64 -8.43
C LEU A 53 3.96 -4.67 -8.77
N PHE A 54 3.16 -5.36 -7.94
CA PHE A 54 1.72 -5.51 -8.18
C PHE A 54 0.89 -4.29 -7.81
N MET A 55 1.38 -3.40 -6.95
CA MET A 55 0.69 -2.14 -6.64
C MET A 55 1.02 -1.03 -7.65
N LEU A 56 2.24 -1.01 -8.21
CA LEU A 56 2.71 0.13 -9.02
C LEU A 56 2.83 -0.17 -10.52
N TYR A 57 3.04 -1.43 -10.93
CA TYR A 57 3.45 -1.74 -12.30
C TYR A 57 2.70 -2.90 -12.96
N LEU A 58 2.20 -3.86 -12.20
CA LEU A 58 1.61 -5.10 -12.72
C LEU A 58 0.17 -5.28 -12.22
N ALA A 59 -0.62 -6.07 -12.96
CA ALA A 59 -1.92 -6.50 -12.47
C ALA A 59 -1.74 -7.45 -11.27
N PRO A 60 -2.43 -7.22 -10.15
CA PRO A 60 -2.28 -8.02 -8.94
C PRO A 60 -2.74 -9.46 -9.13
N VAL A 61 -1.88 -10.40 -8.71
CA VAL A 61 -2.14 -11.86 -8.82
C VAL A 61 -2.59 -12.50 -7.51
N ARG A 62 -2.32 -11.84 -6.37
CA ARG A 62 -2.71 -12.27 -5.03
C ARG A 62 -2.80 -11.08 -4.10
N TYR A 63 -3.63 -11.20 -3.08
CA TYR A 63 -3.70 -10.20 -2.02
C TYR A 63 -2.44 -10.24 -1.14
N SER A 64 -1.97 -9.07 -0.73
CA SER A 64 -0.87 -8.91 0.23
C SER A 64 -1.16 -7.67 1.08
N GLU A 65 -1.00 -7.81 2.39
CA GLU A 65 -1.19 -6.71 3.35
C GLU A 65 0.13 -6.17 3.91
N ASP A 66 1.23 -6.87 3.66
CA ASP A 66 2.55 -6.51 4.14
C ASP A 66 3.14 -5.35 3.32
N LEU A 67 3.76 -4.41 4.04
CA LEU A 67 4.53 -3.31 3.47
C LEU A 67 6.02 -3.51 3.72
N ASP A 68 6.71 -3.95 2.68
CA ASP A 68 8.16 -4.15 2.69
C ASP A 68 8.88 -2.83 2.36
N LEU A 69 9.55 -2.24 3.35
CA LEU A 69 10.31 -1.00 3.21
C LEU A 69 11.78 -1.23 3.54
N VAL A 70 12.68 -0.72 2.69
CA VAL A 70 14.13 -0.74 2.95
C VAL A 70 14.69 0.66 3.09
N GLN A 71 15.68 0.81 3.96
CA GLN A 71 16.45 2.04 4.09
C GLN A 71 17.46 2.16 2.94
N VAL A 72 17.40 3.24 2.17
CA VAL A 72 18.29 3.48 1.01
C VAL A 72 19.53 4.32 1.34
N ARG A 73 19.52 5.02 2.48
CA ARG A 73 20.65 5.82 2.95
C ARG A 73 21.07 5.36 4.34
N PRO A 74 22.36 5.04 4.59
CA PRO A 74 22.82 4.64 5.92
C PRO A 74 22.49 5.68 6.98
N GLY A 75 22.02 5.23 8.14
CA GLY A 75 21.65 6.09 9.25
C GLY A 75 21.06 5.29 10.41
N PRO A 76 21.07 5.83 11.63
CA PRO A 76 20.50 5.15 12.78
C PRO A 76 18.98 5.03 12.63
N ILE A 77 18.41 3.97 13.21
CA ILE A 77 16.98 3.88 13.48
C ILE A 77 16.69 4.92 14.57
N LYS A 78 15.88 5.92 14.24
CA LYS A 78 15.46 6.98 15.18
C LYS A 78 14.16 6.62 15.87
#